data_AF-A0A9E6JPW6-F1
#
_entry.id   AF-A0A9E6JPW6-F1
#
_cell.length_a   1.000
_cell.length_b   1.000
_cell.length_c   1.000
_cell.angle_alpha   90.00
_cell.angle_beta   90.00
_cell.angle_gamma   90.00
#
_symmetry.space_group_name_H-M   'P 1'
#
loop_
_entity.id
_entity.type
_entity.pdbx_description
1 polymer ?
#
loop_
_entity_poly.entity_id
_entity_poly.type
_entity_poly.pdbx_seq_one_letter_code
_entity_poly.pdbx_strand_id
1 'polypeptide(L)'
;RQDLYYRLKVVELHVPALRDRREDVLPLARVLLAGSALWMKRKISGFSPAAADQLLRYAWPGNVRELENAMERAVALAPGTRVELEDLPEEVRQAPTKPVAVPGQVQPLEDVERDYILSVLELNKGNQTHAARQLKIGTATLYRKLKSYGVGGVVQA
;
A
#
# COMPACT_ATOMS: atom_id res chain seq x y z
N ARG A 1 35.67 -22.93 -11.81
CA ARG A 1 34.26 -22.52 -11.55
C ARG A 1 34.00 -21.01 -11.75
N GLN A 2 35.00 -20.20 -12.14
CA GLN A 2 34.84 -18.76 -12.48
C GLN A 2 34.59 -18.50 -13.98
N ASP A 3 35.08 -19.38 -14.87
CA ASP A 3 34.98 -19.20 -16.33
C ASP A 3 33.52 -19.14 -16.86
N LEU A 4 32.60 -19.88 -16.22
CA LEU A 4 31.18 -19.86 -16.57
C LEU A 4 30.49 -18.53 -16.21
N TYR A 5 30.89 -17.89 -15.11
CA TYR A 5 30.35 -16.60 -14.68
C TYR A 5 30.69 -15.52 -15.71
N TYR A 6 31.92 -15.50 -16.22
CA TYR A 6 32.34 -14.53 -17.24
C TYR A 6 31.76 -14.82 -18.64
N ARG A 7 31.41 -16.08 -18.96
CA ARG A 7 30.73 -16.42 -20.22
C ARG A 7 29.22 -16.14 -20.22
N LEU A 8 28.59 -16.11 -19.05
CA LEU A 8 27.16 -15.76 -18.90
C LEU A 8 26.95 -14.27 -18.65
N LYS A 9 27.94 -13.56 -18.08
CA LYS A 9 27.88 -12.13 -17.78
C LYS A 9 28.29 -11.27 -18.99
N VAL A 10 27.74 -11.56 -20.16
CA VAL A 10 27.96 -10.77 -21.39
C VAL A 10 26.93 -9.63 -21.49
N VAL A 11 25.70 -9.85 -20.99
CA VAL A 11 24.66 -8.82 -20.85
C VAL A 11 23.95 -9.03 -19.51
N GLU A 12 23.98 -8.03 -18.64
CA GLU A 12 23.29 -8.06 -17.34
C GLU A 12 21.91 -7.39 -17.49
N LEU A 13 20.84 -8.18 -17.36
CA LEU A 13 19.47 -7.67 -17.33
C LEU A 13 19.07 -7.39 -15.88
N HIS A 14 18.98 -6.10 -15.53
CA HIS A 14 18.44 -5.69 -14.24
C HIS A 14 16.92 -5.66 -14.30
N VAL A 15 16.26 -6.49 -13.49
CA VAL A 15 14.79 -6.46 -13.34
C VAL A 15 14.47 -5.69 -12.06
N PRO A 16 13.93 -4.45 -12.15
CA PRO A 16 13.61 -3.66 -10.97
C PRO A 16 12.49 -4.31 -10.15
N ALA A 17 12.50 -4.07 -8.85
CA ALA A 17 11.40 -4.47 -7.98
C ALA A 17 10.12 -3.71 -8.37
N LEU A 18 8.95 -4.28 -8.08
CA LEU A 18 7.66 -3.67 -8.42
C LEU A 18 7.47 -2.30 -7.75
N ARG A 19 8.06 -2.11 -6.56
CA ARG A 19 8.06 -0.83 -5.82
C ARG A 19 8.75 0.32 -6.55
N ASP A 20 9.69 0.00 -7.45
CA ASP A 20 10.50 0.97 -8.21
C ASP A 20 9.83 1.35 -9.54
N ARG A 21 8.70 0.70 -9.89
CA ARG A 21 7.91 0.91 -11.12
C ARG A 21 6.42 0.93 -10.79
N ARG A 22 6.00 1.92 -10.02
CA ARG A 22 4.62 1.99 -9.50
C ARG A 22 3.58 2.12 -10.60
N GLU A 23 3.93 2.76 -11.73
CA GLU A 23 3.06 2.86 -12.90
C GLU A 23 2.64 1.49 -13.46
N ASP A 24 3.44 0.44 -13.25
CA ASP A 24 3.17 -0.92 -13.75
C ASP A 24 2.22 -1.71 -12.84
N VAL A 25 2.01 -1.27 -11.59
CA VAL A 25 1.24 -2.03 -10.59
C VAL A 25 -0.20 -2.26 -11.05
N LEU A 26 -0.91 -1.21 -11.45
CA LEU A 26 -2.32 -1.34 -11.88
C LEU A 26 -2.48 -2.08 -13.21
N PRO A 27 -1.69 -1.81 -14.27
CA PRO A 27 -1.71 -2.62 -15.49
C PRO A 27 -1.47 -4.11 -15.22
N LEU A 28 -0.45 -4.45 -14.43
CA LEU A 28 -0.16 -5.84 -14.05
C LEU A 28 -1.28 -6.45 -13.24
N ALA A 29 -1.80 -5.74 -12.24
CA ALA A 29 -2.91 -6.20 -11.41
C ALA A 29 -4.15 -6.54 -12.26
N ARG A 30 -4.47 -5.72 -13.28
CA ARG A 30 -5.60 -5.99 -14.18
C ARG A 30 -5.40 -7.27 -15.00
N VAL A 31 -4.19 -7.50 -15.52
CA VAL A 31 -3.88 -8.72 -16.29
C VAL A 31 -4.00 -9.96 -15.41
N LEU A 32 -3.41 -9.91 -14.22
CA LEU A 32 -3.46 -11.01 -13.24
C LEU A 32 -4.91 -11.27 -12.79
N LEU A 33 -5.66 -10.21 -12.47
CA LEU A 33 -7.08 -10.30 -12.11
C LEU A 33 -7.91 -10.97 -13.19
N ALA A 34 -7.72 -10.57 -14.45
CA ALA A 34 -8.44 -11.15 -15.58
C ALA A 34 -8.12 -12.64 -15.76
N GLY A 35 -6.85 -13.02 -15.61
CA GLY A 35 -6.41 -14.42 -15.64
C GLY A 35 -7.07 -15.26 -14.53
N SER A 36 -7.02 -14.79 -13.29
CA SER A 36 -7.65 -15.46 -12.14
C SER A 36 -9.17 -15.55 -12.28
N ALA A 37 -9.83 -14.47 -12.72
CA ALA A 37 -11.27 -14.44 -12.93
C ALA A 37 -11.72 -15.45 -14.01
N LEU A 38 -10.96 -15.56 -15.10
CA LEU A 38 -11.22 -16.54 -16.16
C LEU A 38 -11.07 -17.98 -15.63
N TRP A 39 -9.99 -18.27 -14.91
CA TRP A 39 -9.72 -19.60 -14.36
C TRP A 39 -10.79 -20.03 -13.34
N MET A 40 -11.23 -19.10 -12.48
CA MET A 40 -12.27 -19.35 -11.48
C MET A 40 -13.71 -19.20 -12.01
N LYS A 41 -13.89 -18.90 -13.30
CA LYS A 41 -15.20 -18.65 -13.94
C LYS A 41 -16.01 -17.55 -13.25
N ARG A 42 -15.33 -16.52 -12.74
CA ARG A 42 -15.92 -15.36 -12.07
C ARG A 42 -16.05 -14.20 -13.07
N LYS A 43 -17.11 -13.38 -12.92
CA LYS A 43 -17.35 -12.20 -13.76
C LYS A 43 -16.83 -10.92 -13.08
N ILE A 44 -15.53 -10.88 -12.78
CA ILE A 44 -14.88 -9.71 -12.18
C ILE A 44 -14.15 -8.94 -13.28
N SER A 45 -14.36 -7.62 -13.32
CA SER A 45 -13.95 -6.76 -14.44
C SER A 45 -13.04 -5.59 -14.06
N GLY A 46 -12.73 -5.43 -12.77
CA GLY A 46 -11.81 -4.39 -12.31
C GLY A 46 -11.87 -4.13 -10.81
N PHE A 47 -11.37 -2.97 -10.42
CA PHE A 47 -11.23 -2.51 -9.04
C PHE A 47 -12.11 -1.30 -8.79
N SER A 48 -12.55 -1.11 -7.55
CA SER A 48 -13.04 0.18 -7.10
C SER A 48 -11.89 1.19 -6.95
N PRO A 49 -12.17 2.51 -6.95
CA PRO A 49 -11.13 3.52 -6.78
C PRO A 49 -10.30 3.34 -5.50
N ALA A 50 -10.95 2.95 -4.39
CA ALA A 50 -10.28 2.72 -3.11
C ALA A 50 -9.33 1.51 -3.17
N ALA A 51 -9.76 0.40 -3.79
CA ALA A 51 -8.90 -0.76 -3.99
C ALA A 51 -7.70 -0.42 -4.88
N ALA A 52 -7.92 0.30 -5.98
CA ALA A 52 -6.85 0.68 -6.91
C ALA A 52 -5.80 1.59 -6.24
N ASP A 53 -6.23 2.57 -5.46
CA ASP A 53 -5.34 3.45 -4.71
C ASP A 53 -4.53 2.66 -3.67
N GLN A 54 -5.17 1.71 -2.98
CA GLN A 54 -4.47 0.87 -2.01
C GLN A 54 -3.39 -0.02 -2.65
N LEU A 55 -3.67 -0.59 -3.82
CA LEU A 55 -2.68 -1.37 -4.58
C LEU A 55 -1.46 -0.53 -4.96
N LEU A 56 -1.64 0.76 -5.30
CA LEU A 56 -0.55 1.70 -5.62
C LEU A 56 0.29 2.10 -4.40
N ARG A 57 -0.34 2.14 -3.21
CA ARG A 57 0.32 2.52 -1.96
C ARG A 57 1.16 1.39 -1.37
N TYR A 58 0.75 0.14 -1.56
CA TYR A 58 1.46 -1.00 -1.03
C TYR A 58 2.83 -1.20 -1.71
N ALA A 59 3.83 -1.59 -0.92
CA ALA A 59 5.22 -1.66 -1.38
C ALA A 59 5.58 -2.97 -2.11
N TRP A 60 4.68 -3.96 -2.11
CA TRP A 60 4.88 -5.27 -2.75
C TRP A 60 6.25 -5.90 -2.43
N PRO A 61 6.55 -6.21 -1.15
CA PRO A 61 7.82 -6.86 -0.78
C PRO A 61 8.08 -8.17 -1.54
N GLY A 62 7.05 -8.93 -1.89
CA GLY A 62 7.12 -10.14 -2.72
C GLY A 62 6.98 -9.89 -4.23
N ASN A 63 7.02 -8.64 -4.69
CA ASN A 63 6.91 -8.23 -6.09
C ASN A 63 5.66 -8.82 -6.78
N VAL A 64 5.79 -9.20 -8.05
CA VAL A 64 4.70 -9.68 -8.90
C VAL A 64 4.06 -10.96 -8.36
N ARG A 65 4.84 -11.83 -7.70
CA ARG A 65 4.32 -13.07 -7.07
C ARG A 65 3.32 -12.77 -5.97
N GLU A 66 3.60 -11.77 -5.14
CA GLU A 66 2.67 -11.35 -4.09
C GLU A 66 1.44 -10.66 -4.67
N LEU A 67 1.63 -9.83 -5.72
CA LEU A 67 0.51 -9.22 -6.44
C LEU A 67 -0.43 -10.27 -7.05
N GLU A 68 0.12 -11.30 -7.68
CA GLU A 68 -0.63 -12.43 -8.25
C GLU A 68 -1.47 -13.13 -7.17
N ASN A 69 -0.86 -13.53 -6.05
CA ASN A 69 -1.57 -14.15 -4.94
C ASN A 69 -2.68 -13.24 -4.37
N ALA A 70 -2.43 -11.93 -4.29
CA ALA A 70 -3.42 -10.97 -3.84
C ALA A 70 -4.62 -10.88 -4.80
N MET A 71 -4.39 -10.92 -6.12
CA MET A 71 -5.45 -10.92 -7.12
C MET A 71 -6.26 -12.21 -7.11
N GLU A 72 -5.61 -13.36 -7.00
CA GLU A 72 -6.29 -14.66 -6.86
C GLU A 72 -7.23 -14.67 -5.66
N ARG A 73 -6.72 -14.24 -4.49
CA ARG A 73 -7.51 -14.14 -3.27
C ARG A 73 -8.68 -13.16 -3.42
N ALA A 74 -8.43 -11.99 -4.00
CA ALA A 74 -9.48 -11.00 -4.23
C ALA A 74 -10.59 -11.54 -5.14
N VAL A 75 -10.24 -12.27 -6.21
CA VAL A 75 -11.23 -12.92 -7.08
C VAL A 75 -12.02 -13.99 -6.33
N ALA A 76 -11.38 -14.77 -5.46
CA ALA A 76 -12.05 -15.80 -4.68
C ALA A 76 -13.06 -15.19 -3.68
N LEU A 77 -12.73 -14.07 -3.05
CA LEU A 77 -13.52 -13.47 -1.97
C LEU A 77 -14.55 -12.44 -2.43
N ALA A 78 -14.29 -11.71 -3.52
CA ALA A 78 -15.17 -10.64 -3.96
C ALA A 78 -16.59 -11.19 -4.20
N PRO A 79 -17.66 -10.57 -3.68
CA PRO A 79 -19.03 -11.02 -3.94
C PRO A 79 -19.57 -10.50 -5.29
N GLY A 80 -18.98 -9.42 -5.82
CA GLY A 80 -19.50 -8.69 -6.97
C GLY A 80 -18.74 -8.90 -8.27
N THR A 81 -18.88 -7.91 -9.16
CA THR A 81 -18.20 -7.82 -10.47
C THR A 81 -16.98 -6.91 -10.46
N ARG A 82 -16.65 -6.34 -9.28
CA ARG A 82 -15.46 -5.54 -9.01
C ARG A 82 -14.86 -5.98 -7.68
N VAL A 83 -13.54 -5.83 -7.59
CA VAL A 83 -12.78 -6.00 -6.36
C VAL A 83 -12.89 -4.70 -5.56
N GLU A 84 -13.44 -4.81 -4.36
CA GLU A 84 -13.50 -3.75 -3.37
C GLU A 84 -12.28 -3.77 -2.45
N LEU A 85 -12.09 -2.69 -1.69
CA LEU A 85 -10.98 -2.59 -0.73
C LEU A 85 -11.01 -3.77 0.25
N GLU A 86 -12.20 -4.18 0.66
CA GLU A 86 -12.43 -5.26 1.63
C GLU A 86 -12.03 -6.64 1.12
N ASP A 87 -11.97 -6.82 -0.20
CA ASP A 87 -11.64 -8.08 -0.84
C ASP A 87 -10.11 -8.29 -0.92
N LEU A 88 -9.33 -7.23 -0.70
CA LEU A 88 -7.86 -7.29 -0.71
C LEU A 88 -7.30 -7.96 0.55
N PRO A 89 -6.09 -8.54 0.48
CA PRO A 89 -5.41 -9.06 1.66
C PRO A 89 -5.23 -8.01 2.77
N GLU A 90 -5.25 -8.44 4.03
CA GLU A 90 -5.17 -7.54 5.19
C GLU A 90 -3.93 -6.64 5.13
N GLU A 91 -2.81 -7.21 4.74
CA GLU A 91 -1.52 -6.54 4.64
C GLU A 91 -1.55 -5.42 3.60
N VAL A 92 -2.31 -5.62 2.52
CA VAL A 92 -2.54 -4.62 1.48
C VAL A 92 -3.54 -3.59 1.98
N ARG A 93 -4.63 -3.99 2.64
CA ARG A 93 -5.64 -3.08 3.23
C ARG A 93 -5.06 -2.14 4.28
N GLN A 94 -4.18 -2.65 5.13
CA GLN A 94 -3.54 -1.91 6.22
C GLN A 94 -2.26 -1.18 5.79
N ALA A 95 -1.95 -1.13 4.48
CA ALA A 95 -0.76 -0.41 4.04
C ALA A 95 -0.82 1.05 4.54
N PRO A 96 0.21 1.53 5.27
CA PRO A 96 0.16 2.84 5.90
C PRO A 96 -0.03 3.90 4.82
N THR A 97 -1.03 4.77 5.03
CA THR A 97 -1.30 5.93 4.20
C THR A 97 -0.12 6.88 4.28
N LYS A 98 0.85 6.72 3.38
CA LYS A 98 1.81 7.79 3.12
C LYS A 98 1.05 8.86 2.33
N PRO A 99 1.10 10.14 2.74
CA PRO A 99 0.58 11.21 1.90
C PRO A 99 1.31 11.16 0.56
N VAL A 100 0.57 10.81 -0.50
CA VAL A 100 1.08 10.89 -1.87
C VAL A 100 0.59 12.22 -2.42
N ALA A 101 1.53 13.11 -2.75
CA ALA A 101 1.20 14.33 -3.46
C ALA A 101 0.69 13.95 -4.86
N VAL A 102 -0.60 14.14 -5.12
CA VAL A 102 -1.19 13.95 -6.44
C VAL A 102 -1.04 15.26 -7.22
N PRO A 103 -0.37 15.27 -8.39
CA PRO A 103 -0.25 16.47 -9.21
C PRO A 103 -1.64 17.06 -9.53
N GLY A 104 -1.87 18.33 -9.20
CA GLY A 104 -3.15 19.02 -9.43
C GLY A 104 -4.18 18.95 -8.30
N GLN A 105 -3.92 18.17 -7.24
CA GLN A 105 -4.72 18.18 -6.01
C GLN A 105 -3.84 18.65 -4.85
N VAL A 106 -3.90 19.94 -4.53
CA VAL A 106 -3.20 20.51 -3.37
C VAL A 106 -4.07 20.26 -2.14
N GLN A 107 -3.66 19.30 -1.30
CA GLN A 107 -4.24 19.15 0.02
C GLN A 107 -3.70 20.24 0.97
N PRO A 108 -4.52 20.79 1.88
CA PRO A 108 -4.03 21.66 2.93
C PRO A 108 -2.92 20.99 3.73
N LEU A 109 -1.87 21.74 4.07
CA LEU A 109 -0.74 21.22 4.84
C LEU A 109 -1.18 20.59 6.17
N GLU A 110 -2.24 21.13 6.77
CA GLU A 110 -2.82 20.62 8.00
C GLU A 110 -3.42 19.21 7.85
N ASP A 111 -4.08 18.91 6.73
CA ASP A 111 -4.63 17.58 6.45
C ASP A 111 -3.51 16.58 6.19
N VAL A 112 -2.49 16.98 5.41
CA VAL A 112 -1.29 16.16 5.15
C VAL A 112 -0.57 15.83 6.46
N GLU A 113 -0.41 16.83 7.34
CA GLU A 113 0.21 16.66 8.64
C GLU A 113 -0.62 15.74 9.54
N ARG A 114 -1.94 15.92 9.60
CA ARG A 114 -2.85 15.07 10.37
C ARG A 114 -2.74 13.61 9.94
N ASP A 115 -2.89 13.34 8.65
CA ASP A 115 -2.90 11.98 8.12
C ASP A 115 -1.53 11.30 8.34
N TYR A 116 -0.44 12.06 8.20
CA TYR A 116 0.90 11.59 8.50
C TYR A 116 1.09 11.27 9.99
N ILE A 117 0.62 12.14 10.90
CA ILE A 117 0.70 11.90 12.35
C ILE A 117 -0.08 10.64 12.74
N LEU A 118 -1.29 10.46 12.20
CA LEU A 118 -2.13 9.31 12.50
C LEU A 118 -1.50 8.00 12.00
N SER A 119 -0.98 7.98 10.77
CA SER A 119 -0.30 6.79 10.24
C SER A 119 0.94 6.40 11.06
N VAL A 120 1.74 7.39 11.52
CA VAL A 120 2.87 7.11 12.40
C VAL A 120 2.41 6.60 13.77
N LEU A 121 1.30 7.12 14.31
CA LEU A 121 0.75 6.63 15.57
C LEU A 121 0.26 5.17 15.45
N GLU A 122 -0.38 4.81 14.35
CA GLU A 122 -0.86 3.46 14.05
C GLU A 122 0.31 2.46 13.90
N LEU A 123 1.36 2.83 13.16
CA LEU A 123 2.59 2.04 13.05
C LEU A 123 3.25 1.77 14.41
N ASN A 124 3.07 2.70 15.35
CA ASN A 124 3.59 2.61 16.71
C ASN A 124 2.57 2.07 17.72
N LYS A 125 1.45 1.49 17.26
CA LYS A 125 0.38 0.92 18.10
C LYS A 125 -0.10 1.87 19.19
N GLY A 126 -0.21 3.17 18.89
CA GLY A 126 -0.65 4.17 19.87
C GLY A 126 0.44 4.72 20.79
N ASN A 127 1.70 4.26 20.70
CA ASN A 127 2.77 4.77 21.55
C ASN A 127 3.18 6.19 21.14
N GLN A 128 2.57 7.19 21.78
CA GLN A 128 2.78 8.61 21.50
C GLN A 128 4.23 9.07 21.70
N THR A 129 4.94 8.53 22.71
CA THR A 129 6.34 8.89 22.96
C THR A 129 7.25 8.44 21.82
N HIS A 130 7.04 7.21 21.35
CA HIS A 130 7.81 6.67 20.23
C HIS A 130 7.45 7.34 18.90
N ALA A 131 6.16 7.60 18.67
CA ALA A 131 5.67 8.33 17.51
C ALA A 131 6.24 9.76 17.45
N ALA A 132 6.23 10.51 18.56
CA ALA A 132 6.79 11.86 18.64
C ALA A 132 8.30 11.88 18.31
N ARG A 133 9.05 10.88 18.80
CA ARG A 133 10.48 10.73 18.50
C ARG A 133 10.73 10.48 17.01
N GLN A 134 9.93 9.62 16.36
CA GLN A 134 10.04 9.38 14.92
C GLN A 134 9.67 10.62 14.09
N LEU A 135 8.63 11.33 14.50
CA LEU A 135 8.19 12.60 13.90
C LEU A 135 9.14 13.76 14.18
N LYS A 136 10.14 13.59 15.06
CA LYS A 136 11.08 14.63 15.52
C LYS A 136 10.37 15.87 16.10
N ILE A 137 9.28 15.64 16.82
CA ILE A 137 8.54 16.69 17.54
C ILE A 137 8.48 16.38 19.05
N GLY A 138 8.23 17.40 19.86
CA GLY A 138 7.97 17.20 21.29
C GLY A 138 6.66 16.43 21.53
N THR A 139 6.63 15.58 22.55
CA THR A 139 5.42 14.84 22.97
C THR A 139 4.26 15.77 23.29
N ALA A 140 4.53 16.93 23.92
CA ALA A 140 3.53 17.97 24.17
C ALA A 140 2.95 18.58 22.87
N THR A 141 3.77 18.71 21.82
CA THR A 141 3.32 19.18 20.51
C THR A 141 2.44 18.13 19.84
N LEU A 142 2.83 16.85 19.88
CA LEU A 142 2.01 15.75 19.37
C LEU A 142 0.66 15.70 20.10
N TYR A 143 0.65 15.78 21.43
CA TYR A 143 -0.59 15.78 22.22
C TYR A 143 -1.53 16.93 21.84
N ARG A 144 -1.01 18.15 21.69
CA ARG A 144 -1.80 19.31 21.27
C ARG A 144 -2.41 19.11 19.89
N LYS A 145 -1.66 18.54 18.94
CA LYS A 145 -2.14 18.22 17.59
C LYS A 145 -3.22 17.13 17.61
N LEU A 146 -3.02 16.04 18.35
CA LEU A 146 -4.04 14.99 18.49
C LEU A 146 -5.33 15.51 19.13
N LYS A 147 -5.23 16.46 20.06
CA LYS A 147 -6.38 17.14 20.66
C LYS A 147 -7.11 18.02 19.65
N SER A 148 -6.40 18.79 18.82
CA SER A 148 -7.03 19.60 17.76
C SER A 148 -7.71 18.75 16.68
N TYR A 149 -7.24 17.52 16.46
CA TYR A 149 -7.85 16.57 15.53
C TYR A 149 -9.05 15.80 16.10
N GLY A 150 -9.38 15.95 17.39
CA GLY A 150 -10.49 15.23 18.02
C GLY A 150 -10.23 13.74 18.31
N VAL A 151 -8.98 13.26 18.21
CA VAL A 151 -8.61 11.83 18.33
C VAL A 151 -8.31 11.42 19.79
N GLY A 152 -8.58 12.30 20.76
CA GLY A 152 -8.18 12.14 22.16
C GLY A 152 -8.80 10.99 22.97
N GLY A 153 -9.58 10.09 22.37
CA GLY A 153 -10.34 9.06 23.09
C GLY A 153 -10.25 7.62 22.58
N VAL A 154 -9.55 7.33 21.47
CA VAL A 154 -9.71 6.02 20.78
C VAL A 154 -8.60 4.99 21.07
N VAL A 155 -7.59 5.34 21.87
CA VAL A 155 -6.43 4.44 22.06
C VAL A 155 -6.16 4.18 23.54
N GLN A 156 -7.14 3.58 24.23
CA GLN A 156 -6.91 2.79 25.43
C GLN A 156 -7.72 1.48 25.32
N ALA A 157 -7.06 0.43 24.83
CA ALA A 157 -7.37 -0.97 25.07
C ALA A 157 -6.09 -1.78 24.83
#